data_AF-A0A3N6S5N0-F1
#
_entry.id   AF-A0A3N6S5N0-F1
#
_cell.length_a   1.000
_cell.length_b   1.000
_cell.length_c   1.000
_cell.angle_alpha   90.00
_cell.angle_beta   90.00
_cell.angle_gamma   90.00
#
_symmetry.space_group_name_H-M   'P 1'
#
loop_
_entity.id
_entity.type
_entity.pdbx_description
1 polymer ?
#
loop_
_entity_poly.entity_id
_entity_poly.type
_entity_poly.pdbx_seq_one_letter_code
_entity_poly.pdbx_strand_id
1 'polypeptide(L)'
;GSTKMLVNSLVGIKAKPGWLIVVAGHTDNTGNPQLNQTLSLQRAAAVRDWMRDTGDVPESCFAVQGYGESRPVATNDTPDGRALNRRVEISLVPQANACQIPGETLSAIAG
;
A
#
# COMPACT_ATOMS: atom_id res chain seq x y z
N GLY A 1 0.97 -12.40 12.86
CA GLY A 1 -0.03 -12.66 11.80
C GLY A 1 -0.22 -11.40 10.98
N SER A 2 -0.63 -11.55 9.71
CA SER A 2 -0.74 -10.46 8.73
C SER A 2 -1.63 -9.31 9.18
N THR A 3 -2.74 -9.60 9.85
CA THR A 3 -3.66 -8.59 10.40
C THR A 3 -2.99 -7.64 11.39
N LYS A 4 -2.13 -8.16 12.28
CA LYS A 4 -1.40 -7.33 13.25
C LYS A 4 -0.46 -6.35 12.55
N MET A 5 0.15 -6.77 11.44
CA MET A 5 1.03 -5.89 10.65
C MET A 5 0.22 -4.77 9.99
N LEU A 6 -0.94 -5.08 9.41
CA LEU A 6 -1.81 -4.08 8.80
C LEU A 6 -2.35 -3.07 9.81
N VAL A 7 -2.74 -3.54 11.01
CA VAL A 7 -3.15 -2.65 12.10
C VAL A 7 -2.00 -1.72 12.53
N ASN A 8 -0.78 -2.24 12.66
CA ASN A 8 0.38 -1.40 12.97
C ASN A 8 0.65 -0.36 11.87
N SER A 9 0.46 -0.71 10.59
CA SER A 9 0.57 0.24 9.49
C SER A 9 -0.45 1.37 9.58
N LEU A 10 -1.70 1.08 9.98
CA LEU A 10 -2.72 2.12 10.20
C LEU A 10 -2.31 3.14 11.26
N VAL A 11 -1.62 2.72 12.32
CA VAL A 11 -1.09 3.64 13.34
C VAL A 11 -0.11 4.63 12.73
N GLY A 12 0.82 4.15 11.89
CA GLY A 12 1.79 5.00 11.19
C GLY A 12 1.13 5.97 10.21
N ILE A 13 0.12 5.51 9.47
CA ILE A 13 -0.69 6.33 8.55
C ILE A 13 -1.39 7.46 9.31
N LYS A 14 -2.11 7.14 10.40
CA LYS A 14 -2.85 8.13 11.19
C LYS A 14 -1.95 9.15 11.88
N ALA A 15 -0.68 8.81 12.13
CA ALA A 15 0.32 9.75 12.66
C ALA A 15 0.86 10.75 11.61
N LYS A 16 0.49 10.61 10.32
CA LYS A 16 0.97 11.44 9.20
C LYS A 16 -0.21 11.94 8.34
N PRO A 17 -1.10 12.79 8.89
CA PRO A 17 -2.28 13.26 8.17
C PRO A 17 -1.90 13.99 6.88
N GLY A 18 -2.72 13.82 5.85
CA GLY A 18 -2.52 14.44 4.54
C GLY A 18 -1.54 13.71 3.61
N TRP A 19 -0.61 12.88 4.13
CA TRP A 19 0.39 12.21 3.30
C TRP A 19 -0.23 11.20 2.33
N LEU A 20 0.39 11.04 1.15
CA LEU A 20 -0.01 10.03 0.19
C LEU A 20 0.43 8.65 0.67
N ILE A 21 -0.49 7.70 0.67
CA ILE A 21 -0.24 6.31 1.02
C ILE A 21 0.02 5.53 -0.27
N VAL A 22 1.26 5.13 -0.51
CA VAL A 22 1.62 4.32 -1.67
C VAL A 22 1.61 2.85 -1.26
N VAL A 23 0.78 2.05 -1.92
CA VAL A 23 0.69 0.59 -1.72
C VAL A 23 1.22 -0.10 -2.96
N ALA A 24 2.36 -0.78 -2.81
CA ALA A 24 3.09 -1.40 -3.92
C ALA A 24 3.11 -2.92 -3.77
N GLY A 25 2.56 -3.64 -4.75
CA GLY A 25 2.58 -5.09 -4.77
C GLY A 25 3.75 -5.63 -5.59
N HIS A 26 4.25 -6.79 -5.16
CA HIS A 26 5.37 -7.50 -5.79
C HIS A 26 5.08 -9.01 -5.90
N THR A 27 5.73 -9.64 -6.87
CA THR A 27 5.77 -11.10 -7.03
C THR A 27 7.22 -11.59 -7.00
N ASP A 28 7.39 -12.91 -6.90
CA ASP A 28 8.64 -13.55 -7.36
C ASP A 28 8.66 -13.62 -8.89
N ASN A 29 9.72 -14.20 -9.45
CA ASN A 29 9.91 -14.35 -10.89
C ASN A 29 9.27 -15.62 -11.49
N THR A 30 8.39 -16.31 -10.75
CA THR A 30 7.78 -17.54 -11.26
C THR A 30 6.52 -17.23 -12.07
N GLY A 31 6.32 -17.96 -13.16
CA GLY A 31 5.14 -17.79 -14.02
C GLY A 31 5.32 -16.73 -15.11
N ASN A 32 4.20 -16.18 -15.58
CA ASN A 32 4.19 -15.23 -16.68
C ASN A 32 4.35 -13.78 -16.16
N PRO A 33 5.26 -12.98 -16.73
CA PRO A 33 5.50 -11.60 -16.27
C PRO A 33 4.27 -10.68 -16.34
N GLN A 34 3.43 -10.79 -17.37
CA GLN A 34 2.20 -9.98 -17.49
C GLN A 34 1.15 -10.37 -16.43
N LEU A 35 1.03 -11.66 -16.13
CA LEU A 35 0.19 -12.14 -15.04
C LEU A 35 0.74 -11.71 -13.68
N ASN A 36 2.06 -11.74 -13.50
CA ASN A 36 2.74 -11.25 -12.30
C ASN A 36 2.48 -9.75 -12.07
N GLN A 37 2.52 -8.95 -13.13
CA GLN A 37 2.15 -7.54 -13.08
C GLN A 37 0.70 -7.37 -12.58
N THR A 38 -0.26 -8.09 -13.18
CA THR A 38 -1.67 -8.02 -12.80
C THR A 38 -1.90 -8.47 -11.35
N LEU A 39 -1.30 -9.60 -10.96
CA LEU A 39 -1.39 -10.16 -9.62
C LEU A 39 -0.83 -9.22 -8.56
N SER A 40 0.30 -8.58 -8.86
CA SER A 40 0.91 -7.60 -7.96
C SER A 40 -0.01 -6.41 -7.71
N LEU A 41 -0.66 -5.89 -8.75
CA LEU A 41 -1.61 -4.79 -8.65
C LEU A 41 -2.84 -5.18 -7.82
N GLN A 42 -3.40 -6.37 -8.06
CA GLN A 42 -4.55 -6.88 -7.31
C GLN A 42 -4.25 -7.06 -5.81
N ARG A 43 -3.05 -7.55 -5.47
CA ARG A 43 -2.61 -7.67 -4.07
C ARG A 43 -2.50 -6.32 -3.39
N ALA A 44 -1.96 -5.32 -4.08
CA ALA A 44 -1.87 -3.96 -3.56
C ALA A 44 -3.26 -3.34 -3.37
N ALA A 45 -4.17 -3.53 -4.33
CA ALA A 45 -5.56 -3.08 -4.23
C ALA A 45 -6.29 -3.71 -3.04
N ALA A 46 -6.12 -5.01 -2.80
CA ALA A 46 -6.73 -5.69 -1.66
C ALA A 46 -6.24 -5.14 -0.30
N VAL A 47 -4.97 -4.74 -0.19
CA VAL A 47 -4.44 -4.10 1.02
C VAL A 47 -5.04 -2.69 1.19
N ARG A 48 -5.15 -1.92 0.10
CA ARG A 48 -5.83 -0.62 0.10
C ARG A 48 -7.29 -0.75 0.53
N ASP A 49 -8.02 -1.70 -0.04
CA ASP A 49 -9.43 -1.96 0.29
C ASP A 49 -9.58 -2.31 1.77
N TRP A 50 -8.71 -3.18 2.30
CA TRP A 50 -8.71 -3.52 3.72
C TRP A 50 -8.48 -2.28 4.61
N MET A 51 -7.55 -1.39 4.23
CA MET A 51 -7.29 -0.15 4.97
C MET A 51 -8.44 0.85 4.88
N ARG A 52 -9.10 0.94 3.73
CA ARG A 52 -10.32 1.76 3.57
C ARG A 52 -11.42 1.23 4.49
N ASP A 53 -11.74 -0.05 4.39
CA ASP A 53 -12.90 -0.66 5.05
C ASP A 53 -12.70 -0.82 6.56
N THR A 54 -11.47 -1.08 7.02
CA THR A 54 -11.16 -1.32 8.45
C THR A 54 -10.60 -0.08 9.14
N GLY A 55 -9.84 0.74 8.41
CA GLY A 55 -9.10 1.87 8.95
C GLY A 55 -9.84 3.21 8.84
N ASP A 56 -10.93 3.26 8.07
CA ASP A 56 -11.66 4.47 7.69
C ASP A 56 -10.77 5.50 6.98
N VAL A 57 -9.93 5.00 6.06
CA VAL A 57 -9.03 5.84 5.26
C VAL A 57 -9.64 6.05 3.88
N PRO A 58 -9.90 7.30 3.44
CA PRO A 58 -10.49 7.57 2.14
C PRO A 58 -9.69 6.98 0.98
N GLU A 59 -10.39 6.49 -0.04
CA GLU A 59 -9.76 5.90 -1.22
C GLU A 59 -8.83 6.89 -1.96
N SER A 60 -9.14 8.18 -1.91
CA SER A 60 -8.32 9.25 -2.50
C SER A 60 -6.92 9.39 -1.87
N CYS A 61 -6.73 8.91 -0.65
CA CYS A 61 -5.46 8.95 0.06
C CYS A 61 -4.42 7.97 -0.49
N PHE A 62 -4.81 7.07 -1.40
CA PHE A 62 -3.98 5.95 -1.84
C PHE A 62 -3.50 6.09 -3.29
N ALA A 63 -2.25 5.73 -3.52
CA ALA A 63 -1.74 5.37 -4.84
C ALA A 63 -1.39 3.87 -4.86
N VAL A 64 -2.07 3.12 -5.72
CA VAL A 64 -1.88 1.67 -5.84
C VAL A 64 -0.96 1.38 -7.02
N GLN A 65 0.07 0.57 -6.78
CA GLN A 65 1.06 0.20 -7.80
C GLN A 65 1.29 -1.31 -7.80
N GLY A 66 1.49 -1.87 -8.99
CA GLY A 66 1.98 -3.23 -9.18
C GLY A 66 3.35 -3.17 -9.87
N TYR A 67 4.32 -3.92 -9.36
CA TYR A 67 5.64 -4.03 -9.98
C TYR A 67 5.93 -5.40 -10.60
N GLY A 68 5.02 -6.37 -10.41
CA GLY A 68 5.30 -7.76 -10.73
C GLY A 68 6.62 -8.21 -10.09
N GLU A 69 7.47 -8.83 -10.90
CA GLU A 69 8.77 -9.37 -10.52
C GLU A 69 9.93 -8.38 -10.66
N SER A 70 9.68 -7.16 -11.15
CA SER A 70 10.73 -6.22 -11.60
C SER A 70 11.58 -5.60 -10.49
N ARG A 71 11.16 -5.71 -9.23
CA ARG A 71 11.84 -5.13 -8.05
C ARG A 71 12.03 -6.16 -6.93
N PRO A 72 12.93 -7.14 -7.12
CA PRO A 72 13.24 -8.14 -6.11
C PRO A 72 14.03 -7.53 -4.94
N VAL A 73 13.78 -8.02 -3.73
CA VAL A 73 14.53 -7.68 -2.51
C VAL A 73 15.45 -8.81 -2.05
N ALA A 74 15.27 -10.00 -2.61
CA ALA A 74 16.11 -11.16 -2.40
C ALA A 74 16.29 -11.94 -3.72
N THR A 75 17.27 -12.85 -3.76
CA THR A 75 17.42 -13.76 -4.90
C THR A 75 16.14 -14.58 -5.12
N ASN A 76 15.77 -14.83 -6.38
CA ASN A 76 14.66 -15.74 -6.70
C ASN A 76 15.10 -17.21 -6.80
N ASP A 77 16.39 -17.49 -6.63
CA ASP A 77 16.95 -18.84 -6.79
C ASP A 77 16.53 -19.77 -5.64
N THR A 78 16.24 -19.21 -4.46
CA THR A 78 15.83 -19.99 -3.28
C THR A 78 14.34 -19.82 -2.97
N PRO A 79 13.67 -20.85 -2.42
CA PRO A 79 12.29 -20.74 -1.95
C PRO A 79 12.08 -19.58 -0.96
N ASP A 80 13.03 -19.37 -0.05
CA ASP A 80 12.98 -18.30 0.95
C ASP A 80 13.08 -16.92 0.31
N GLY A 81 14.00 -16.74 -0.65
CA GLY A 81 14.13 -15.48 -1.37
C GLY A 81 12.89 -15.15 -2.22
N ARG A 82 12.27 -16.16 -2.85
CA ARG A 82 10.96 -15.99 -3.51
C ARG A 82 9.85 -15.60 -2.53
N ALA A 83 9.84 -16.19 -1.33
CA ALA A 83 8.88 -15.81 -0.30
C ALA A 83 9.03 -14.35 0.13
N LEU A 84 10.26 -13.84 0.24
CA LEU A 84 10.53 -12.43 0.51
C LEU A 84 10.07 -11.52 -0.65
N ASN A 85 10.20 -11.97 -1.90
CA ASN A 85 9.78 -11.18 -3.07
C ASN A 85 8.25 -11.09 -3.22
N ARG A 86 7.50 -12.09 -2.76
CA ARG A 86 6.02 -12.07 -2.71
C ARG A 86 5.51 -11.21 -1.54
N ARG A 87 5.54 -9.88 -1.72
CA ARG A 87 5.24 -8.90 -0.66
C ARG A 87 4.35 -7.75 -1.15
N VAL A 88 3.82 -7.00 -0.19
CA VAL A 88 3.23 -5.68 -0.40
C VAL A 88 3.97 -4.70 0.49
N GLU A 89 4.39 -3.57 -0.08
CA GLU A 89 5.03 -2.47 0.62
C GLU A 89 4.04 -1.32 0.80
N ILE A 90 4.09 -0.66 1.95
CA ILE A 90 3.30 0.54 2.24
C ILE A 90 4.30 1.65 2.56
N SER A 91 4.28 2.71 1.77
CA SER A 91 5.14 3.89 1.94
C SER A 91 4.29 5.14 2.12
N LEU A 92 4.75 6.05 2.97
CA LEU A 92 4.13 7.36 3.17
C LEU A 92 4.98 8.41 2.45
N VAL A 93 4.39 9.11 1.49
CA VAL A 93 5.05 10.19 0.75
C VAL A 93 4.51 11.53 1.22
N PRO A 94 5.36 12.50 1.61
CA PRO A 94 4.89 13.83 1.96
C PRO A 94 4.25 14.49 0.75
N GLN A 95 2.92 14.54 0.77
CA GLN A 95 2.08 15.25 -0.19
C GLN A 95 0.89 15.78 0.59
N ALA A 96 1.03 16.92 1.26
CA ALA A 96 0.11 17.37 2.32
C ALA A 96 -1.39 17.40 1.95
N ASN A 97 -1.71 17.38 0.66
CA ASN A 97 -3.07 17.45 0.13
C ASN A 97 -3.56 16.13 -0.51
N ALA A 98 -2.76 15.07 -0.50
CA ALA A 98 -3.14 13.80 -1.13
C ALA A 98 -4.26 13.08 -0.37
N CYS A 99 -4.26 13.19 0.96
CA CYS A 99 -5.29 12.64 1.82
C CYS A 99 -6.24 13.71 2.40
N GLN A 100 -6.43 14.83 1.68
CA GLN A 100 -7.47 15.79 2.05
C GLN A 100 -8.82 15.32 1.53
N ILE A 101 -9.79 15.16 2.42
CA ILE A 101 -11.18 14.92 2.05
C ILE A 101 -11.75 16.26 1.55
N PRO A 102 -12.23 16.37 0.29
CA PRO A 102 -12.89 17.58 -0.18
C PRO A 102 -14.15 17.82 0.67
N GLY A 103 -14.11 18.82 1.56
CA GLY A 103 -15.24 19.20 2.41
C GLY A 103 -14.94 19.38 3.90
N GLU A 104 -13.78 18.92 4.40
CA GLU A 104 -13.39 19.11 5.83
C GLU A 104 -12.54 20.37 6.09
N THR A 105 -12.40 21.27 5.10
CA THR A 105 -11.59 22.49 5.21
C THR A 105 -12.30 23.69 5.86
N LEU A 106 -13.44 23.52 6.53
CA LEU A 106 -14.23 24.65 7.09
C LEU A 106 -14.73 24.46 8.55
N SER A 107 -13.93 23.89 9.45
CA SER A 107 -14.28 23.93 10.90
C SER A 107 -13.16 24.26 11.87
N ALA A 108 -11.93 24.52 11.42
CA ALA A 108 -10.81 24.84 12.32
C ALA A 108 -10.47 26.34 12.46
N ILE A 109 -11.31 27.25 11.95
CA ILE A 109 -11.06 28.71 12.01
C ILE A 109 -12.20 29.54 12.65
N ALA A 110 -13.12 28.91 13.38
CA ALA A 110 -14.12 29.63 14.18
C ALA A 110 -14.11 29.12 15.63
N GLY A 111 -13.40 29.84 16.48
CA GLY A 111 -13.31 29.61 17.93
C GLY A 111 -12.39 30.63 18.58
#